data_AF-A0A1I7UDY0-F1
#
_entry.id   AF-A0A1I7UDY0-F1
#
_cell.length_a   1.000
_cell.length_b   1.000
_cell.length_c   1.000
_cell.angle_alpha   90.00
_cell.angle_beta   90.00
_cell.angle_gamma   90.00
#
_symmetry.space_group_name_H-M   'P 1'
#
loop_
_entity.id
_entity.type
_entity.pdbx_description
1 polymer ?
#
loop_
_entity_poly.entity_id
_entity_poly.type
_entity_poly.pdbx_seq_one_letter_code
_entity_poly.pdbx_strand_id
1 'polypeptide(L)'
;MSIAFKWFSKYPEDQMQHFKIVVCGPSIYFHFKFAAELFLQKSIRRAPSARYLIMYIENESSTQVACPERNIQVEESMIQVFCEDFKEFLINRITILESLDMRGLVDERTIYDQIFECMESAFNQRNEKLQVKNVRFDIFDPKQVIELLRFNGK
;
A
#
# COMPACT_ATOMS: atom_id res chain seq x y z
N MET A 1 15.81 4.54 0.46
CA MET A 1 15.64 4.92 -0.97
C MET A 1 14.41 4.18 -1.48
N SER A 2 13.37 4.84 -1.98
CA SER A 2 12.15 4.15 -2.42
C SER A 2 12.38 3.26 -3.64
N ILE A 3 12.21 1.95 -3.47
CA ILE A 3 12.56 0.90 -4.43
C ILE A 3 11.35 0.59 -5.30
N ALA A 4 10.24 0.20 -4.65
CA ALA A 4 9.01 -0.13 -5.33
C ALA A 4 8.38 1.11 -5.98
N PHE A 5 8.48 2.27 -5.32
CA PHE A 5 7.92 3.53 -5.85
C PHE A 5 8.45 3.87 -7.24
N LYS A 6 9.75 3.73 -7.48
CA LYS A 6 10.36 3.96 -8.81
C LYS A 6 9.80 3.03 -9.89
N TRP A 7 9.30 1.87 -9.51
CA TRP A 7 8.68 0.94 -10.44
C TRP A 7 7.23 1.33 -10.73
N PHE A 8 6.38 1.51 -9.71
CA PHE A 8 4.96 1.78 -9.95
C PHE A 8 4.66 3.22 -10.38
N SER A 9 5.54 4.19 -10.11
CA SER A 9 5.43 5.56 -10.63
C SER A 9 5.52 5.67 -12.16
N LYS A 10 5.96 4.60 -12.84
CA LYS A 10 5.99 4.54 -14.32
C LYS A 10 4.62 4.29 -14.94
N TYR A 11 3.65 3.85 -14.16
CA TYR A 11 2.31 3.55 -14.67
C TYR A 11 1.43 4.80 -14.62
N PRO A 12 0.57 5.00 -15.63
CA PRO A 12 -0.44 6.05 -15.61
C PRO A 12 -1.33 5.98 -14.35
N GLU A 13 -1.63 7.14 -13.76
CA GLU A 13 -2.35 7.21 -12.48
C GLU A 13 -3.78 6.63 -12.55
N ASP A 14 -4.41 6.68 -13.72
CA ASP A 14 -5.71 6.06 -14.01
C ASP A 14 -5.66 4.52 -13.97
N GLN A 15 -4.48 3.92 -14.12
CA GLN A 15 -4.30 2.47 -14.00
C GLN A 15 -4.18 2.00 -12.55
N MET A 16 -4.01 2.94 -11.62
CA MET A 16 -3.73 2.69 -10.22
C MET A 16 -4.73 3.46 -9.36
N GLN A 17 -6.01 3.10 -9.48
CA GLN A 17 -7.11 3.73 -8.75
C GLN A 17 -7.56 2.91 -7.52
N HIS A 18 -7.29 1.61 -7.52
CA HIS A 18 -7.63 0.71 -6.42
C HIS A 18 -6.38 0.17 -5.76
N PHE A 19 -6.23 0.47 -4.47
CA PHE A 19 -5.10 0.07 -3.65
C PHE A 19 -5.52 -0.94 -2.61
N LYS A 20 -4.75 -2.02 -2.52
CA LYS A 20 -4.92 -2.99 -1.45
C LYS A 20 -3.59 -3.36 -0.83
N ILE A 21 -3.47 -3.15 0.47
CA ILE A 21 -2.34 -3.59 1.29
C ILE A 21 -2.81 -4.80 2.10
N VAL A 22 -2.01 -5.86 2.10
CA VAL A 22 -2.26 -7.07 2.90
C VAL A 22 -1.04 -7.38 3.72
N VAL A 23 -1.19 -7.42 5.04
CA VAL A 23 -0.16 -7.86 5.98
C VAL A 23 -0.41 -9.33 6.33
N CYS A 24 0.61 -10.17 6.16
CA CYS A 24 0.52 -11.62 6.35
C CYS A 24 1.84 -12.17 6.89
N GLY A 25 2.01 -12.12 8.21
CA GLY A 25 3.19 -12.62 8.92
C GLY A 25 4.45 -11.91 8.42
N PRO A 26 5.46 -12.65 7.94
CA PRO A 26 6.74 -12.08 7.49
C PRO A 26 6.63 -11.42 6.10
N SER A 27 5.44 -10.97 5.70
CA SER A 27 5.22 -10.41 4.37
C SER A 27 4.16 -9.33 4.34
N ILE A 28 4.44 -8.28 3.59
CA ILE A 28 3.49 -7.25 3.22
C ILE A 28 3.31 -7.26 1.71
N TYR A 29 2.06 -7.28 1.26
CA TYR A 29 1.68 -7.27 -0.14
C TYR A 29 1.06 -5.93 -0.49
N PHE A 30 1.58 -5.29 -1.52
CA PHE A 30 1.05 -4.05 -2.08
C PHE A 30 0.48 -4.35 -3.46
N HIS A 31 -0.83 -4.27 -3.59
CA HIS A 31 -1.56 -4.55 -4.83
C HIS A 31 -2.12 -3.28 -5.44
N PHE A 32 -1.88 -3.12 -6.74
CA PHE A 32 -2.63 -2.20 -7.59
C PHE A 32 -3.68 -3.01 -8.34
N LYS A 33 -4.93 -2.55 -8.36
CA LYS A 33 -5.97 -3.16 -9.19
C LYS A 33 -6.42 -2.19 -10.25
N PHE A 34 -6.43 -2.67 -11.50
CA PHE A 34 -7.03 -1.94 -12.59
C PHE A 34 -8.55 -2.05 -12.54
N ALA A 35 -9.27 -0.95 -12.78
CA ALA A 35 -10.72 -0.93 -12.78
C ALA A 35 -11.30 -2.00 -13.74
N ALA A 36 -10.71 -2.21 -14.93
CA ALA A 36 -11.20 -3.22 -15.86
C ALA A 36 -10.96 -4.68 -15.42
N GLU A 37 -9.93 -4.95 -14.60
CA GLU A 37 -9.73 -6.31 -14.04
C GLU A 37 -10.80 -6.65 -12.99
N LEU A 38 -11.34 -5.66 -12.27
CA LEU A 38 -12.49 -5.87 -11.36
C LEU A 38 -13.76 -6.27 -12.12
N PHE A 39 -13.98 -5.72 -13.32
CA PHE A 39 -15.12 -6.09 -14.17
C PHE A 39 -14.93 -7.50 -14.78
N LEU A 40 -13.70 -7.86 -15.18
CA LEU A 40 -13.41 -9.17 -15.77
C LEU A 40 -13.35 -10.31 -14.74
N GLN A 41 -12.94 -10.05 -13.50
CA GLN A 41 -12.94 -11.05 -12.42
C GLN A 41 -14.32 -11.60 -12.06
N LYS A 42 -15.40 -10.86 -12.35
CA LYS A 42 -16.77 -11.38 -12.17
C LYS A 42 -17.12 -12.51 -13.14
N SER A 43 -16.36 -12.68 -14.23
CA SER A 43 -16.67 -13.64 -15.29
C SER A 43 -15.66 -14.78 -15.44
N ILE A 44 -14.40 -14.62 -14.99
CA ILE A 44 -13.36 -15.66 -15.13
C ILE A 44 -12.47 -15.70 -13.88
N ARG A 45 -12.35 -16.89 -13.26
CA ARG A 45 -11.43 -17.20 -12.14
C ARG A 45 -9.95 -17.24 -12.59
N ARG A 46 -9.40 -16.14 -13.07
CA ARG A 46 -7.94 -16.03 -13.25
C ARG A 46 -7.32 -15.30 -12.07
N ALA A 47 -6.23 -15.88 -11.56
CA ALA A 47 -5.39 -15.30 -10.53
C ALA A 47 -5.03 -13.85 -10.90
N PRO A 48 -4.88 -12.94 -9.91
CA PRO A 48 -4.45 -11.56 -10.18
C PRO A 48 -3.22 -11.58 -11.07
N SER A 49 -3.19 -10.76 -12.12
CA SER A 49 -2.01 -10.70 -12.96
C SER A 49 -0.85 -10.24 -12.05
N ALA A 50 0.21 -11.04 -11.97
CA ALA A 50 1.39 -10.77 -11.13
C ALA A 50 2.06 -9.41 -11.45
N ARG A 51 1.62 -8.74 -12.52
CA ARG A 51 2.09 -7.45 -13.02
C ARG A 51 1.76 -6.27 -12.13
N TYR A 52 0.93 -6.42 -11.10
CA TYR A 52 0.51 -5.32 -10.23
C TYR A 52 0.67 -5.64 -8.74
N LEU A 53 1.58 -6.56 -8.43
CA LEU A 53 1.85 -6.98 -7.07
C LEU A 53 3.31 -6.69 -6.72
N ILE A 54 3.49 -6.07 -5.56
CA ILE A 54 4.79 -5.89 -4.92
C ILE A 54 4.75 -6.59 -3.58
N MET A 55 5.77 -7.40 -3.32
CA MET A 55 5.89 -8.16 -2.08
C MET A 55 7.12 -7.70 -1.33
N TYR A 56 6.94 -7.37 -0.06
CA TYR A 56 8.01 -7.15 0.90
C TYR A 56 8.04 -8.38 1.78
N ILE A 57 9.13 -9.13 1.76
CA ILE A 57 9.30 -10.37 2.52
C ILE A 57 10.45 -10.16 3.49
N GLU A 58 10.17 -10.35 4.77
CA GLU A 58 11.18 -10.31 5.82
C GLU A 58 12.07 -11.55 5.77
N ASN A 59 13.38 -11.34 5.79
CA ASN A 59 14.42 -12.34 6.03
C ASN A 59 15.18 -11.95 7.31
N GLU A 60 16.03 -12.84 7.82
CA GLU A 60 16.69 -12.71 9.14
C GLU A 60 17.29 -11.32 9.43
N SER A 61 17.95 -10.71 8.45
CA SER A 61 18.59 -9.39 8.59
C SER A 61 18.34 -8.46 7.39
N SER A 62 17.38 -8.80 6.53
CA SER A 62 17.15 -8.07 5.28
C SER A 62 15.73 -8.23 4.79
N THR A 63 15.33 -7.37 3.87
CA THR A 63 14.04 -7.43 3.20
C THR A 63 14.25 -7.79 1.74
N GLN A 64 13.50 -8.78 1.26
CA GLN A 64 13.34 -9.01 -0.17
C GLN A 64 12.14 -8.22 -0.68
N VAL A 65 12.39 -7.31 -1.62
CA VAL A 65 11.35 -6.60 -2.37
C VAL A 65 11.21 -7.27 -3.73
N ALA A 66 10.10 -8.00 -3.92
CA ALA A 66 9.76 -8.62 -5.19
C ALA A 66 8.76 -7.75 -5.96
N CYS A 67 9.23 -7.19 -7.07
CA CYS A 67 8.43 -6.47 -8.06
C CYS A 67 8.32 -7.34 -9.33
N PRO A 68 7.34 -7.09 -10.21
CA PRO A 68 7.10 -7.94 -11.39
C PRO A 68 8.31 -8.09 -12.34
N GLU A 69 9.22 -7.13 -12.35
CA GLU A 69 10.41 -7.11 -13.21
C GLU A 69 11.71 -7.40 -12.46
N ARG A 70 11.70 -7.35 -11.12
CA ARG A 70 12.94 -7.40 -10.34
C ARG A 70 12.70 -7.83 -8.90
N ASN A 71 13.62 -8.64 -8.39
CA ASN A 71 13.77 -8.91 -6.97
C ASN A 71 15.01 -8.16 -6.47
N ILE A 72 14.86 -7.44 -5.37
CA ILE A 72 15.92 -6.65 -4.74
C ILE A 72 15.99 -7.04 -3.27
N GLN A 73 17.20 -7.22 -2.75
CA GLN A 73 17.46 -7.43 -1.34
C GLN A 73 18.02 -6.15 -0.72
N VAL A 74 17.53 -5.80 0.46
CA VAL A 74 17.86 -4.55 1.17
C VAL A 74 18.19 -4.89 2.61
N GLU A 75 19.28 -4.32 3.16
CA GLU A 75 19.70 -4.50 4.55
C GLU A 75 18.91 -3.57 5.51
N GLU A 76 17.59 -3.54 5.35
CA GLU A 76 16.65 -2.76 6.15
C GLU A 76 15.46 -3.66 6.53
N SER A 77 14.74 -3.31 7.61
CA SER A 77 13.59 -4.11 8.04
C SER A 77 12.42 -3.98 7.06
N MET A 78 11.57 -5.02 7.00
CA MET A 78 10.49 -5.09 6.01
C MET A 78 9.56 -3.89 6.10
N ILE A 79 9.22 -3.50 7.33
CA ILE A 79 8.33 -2.40 7.61
C ILE A 79 8.95 -1.04 7.28
N GLN A 80 10.25 -0.85 7.48
CA GLN A 80 10.95 0.38 7.07
C GLN A 80 10.89 0.54 5.55
N VAL A 81 11.28 -0.50 4.81
CA VAL A 81 11.29 -0.48 3.34
C VAL A 81 9.88 -0.24 2.79
N PHE A 82 8.88 -0.95 3.34
CA PHE A 82 7.47 -0.75 2.96
C PHE A 82 7.01 0.69 3.25
N CYS A 83 7.29 1.22 4.44
CA CYS A 83 6.85 2.55 4.85
C CYS A 83 7.49 3.65 3.99
N GLU A 84 8.77 3.51 3.60
CA GLU A 84 9.38 4.46 2.66
C GLU A 84 8.63 4.48 1.32
N ASP A 85 8.40 3.31 0.71
CA ASP A 85 7.71 3.21 -0.57
C ASP A 85 6.25 3.67 -0.50
N PHE A 86 5.56 3.32 0.59
CA PHE A 86 4.16 3.68 0.79
C PHE A 86 4.00 5.18 1.09
N LYS A 87 4.90 5.77 1.87
CA LYS A 87 4.90 7.20 2.14
C LYS A 87 5.13 8.01 0.87
N GLU A 88 6.12 7.64 0.05
CA GLU A 88 6.34 8.28 -1.25
C GLU A 88 5.11 8.17 -2.15
N PHE A 89 4.47 6.99 -2.18
CA PHE A 89 3.21 6.82 -2.88
C PHE A 89 2.13 7.80 -2.39
N LEU A 90 1.91 7.84 -1.08
CA LEU A 90 0.89 8.68 -0.48
C LEU A 90 1.18 10.16 -0.67
N ILE A 91 2.43 10.62 -0.62
CA ILE A 91 2.78 12.04 -0.76
C ILE A 91 2.59 12.51 -2.20
N ASN A 92 3.06 11.74 -3.16
CA ASN A 92 3.10 12.15 -4.57
C ASN A 92 1.79 11.92 -5.33
N ARG A 93 0.81 11.22 -4.73
CA ARG A 93 -0.46 10.93 -5.39
C ARG A 93 -1.36 12.17 -5.49
N ILE A 94 -1.64 12.62 -6.72
CA ILE A 94 -2.53 13.76 -6.99
C ILE A 94 -3.94 13.34 -7.44
N THR A 95 -4.08 12.15 -8.04
CA THR A 95 -5.39 11.68 -8.50
C THR A 95 -6.26 11.10 -7.38
N ILE A 96 -7.57 11.12 -7.65
CA ILE A 96 -8.58 10.47 -6.81
C ILE A 96 -8.39 8.96 -6.87
N LEU A 97 -8.30 8.34 -5.68
CA LEU A 97 -8.36 6.90 -5.52
C LEU A 97 -9.83 6.44 -5.46
N GLU A 98 -10.17 5.42 -6.24
CA GLU A 98 -11.47 4.76 -6.13
C GLU A 98 -11.56 3.97 -4.82
N SER A 99 -10.47 3.33 -4.39
CA SER A 99 -10.43 2.67 -3.09
C SER A 99 -9.04 2.54 -2.47
N LEU A 100 -8.97 2.63 -1.15
CA LEU A 100 -7.81 2.26 -0.32
C LEU A 100 -8.23 1.21 0.72
N ASP A 101 -7.75 -0.03 0.57
CA ASP A 101 -8.10 -1.19 1.40
C ASP A 101 -6.84 -1.71 2.12
N MET A 102 -6.90 -1.88 3.44
CA MET A 102 -5.83 -2.47 4.24
C MET A 102 -6.35 -3.63 5.08
N ARG A 103 -5.70 -4.79 4.97
CA ARG A 103 -6.12 -6.01 5.68
C ARG A 103 -4.96 -6.70 6.37
N GLY A 104 -5.27 -7.29 7.51
CA GLY A 104 -4.38 -8.14 8.28
C GLY A 104 -4.89 -9.57 8.24
N LEU A 105 -4.02 -10.54 7.95
CA LEU A 105 -4.35 -11.96 8.02
C LEU A 105 -3.90 -12.61 9.34
N VAL A 106 -3.07 -11.91 10.10
CA VAL A 106 -2.51 -12.29 11.40
C VAL A 106 -2.59 -11.08 12.34
N ASP A 107 -2.47 -11.26 13.66
CA ASP A 107 -2.47 -10.12 14.59
C ASP A 107 -1.04 -9.60 14.80
N GLU A 108 -0.67 -8.56 14.06
CA GLU A 108 0.67 -7.97 14.02
C GLU A 108 0.63 -6.50 14.45
N ARG A 109 0.22 -6.25 15.70
CA ARG A 109 -0.07 -4.89 16.18
C ARG A 109 1.08 -3.91 16.01
N THR A 110 2.31 -4.35 16.27
CA THR A 110 3.49 -3.50 16.08
C THR A 110 3.66 -3.06 14.62
N ILE A 111 3.39 -3.94 13.66
CA ILE A 111 3.42 -3.59 12.23
C ILE A 111 2.28 -2.61 11.93
N TYR A 112 1.07 -2.85 12.45
CA TYR A 112 -0.09 -1.98 12.21
C TYR A 112 0.12 -0.57 12.72
N ASP A 113 0.67 -0.42 13.93
CA ASP A 113 0.95 0.89 14.50
C ASP A 113 2.01 1.63 13.68
N GLN A 114 3.03 0.93 13.18
CA GLN A 114 4.04 1.55 12.30
C GLN A 114 3.47 1.96 10.93
N ILE A 115 2.55 1.17 10.35
CA ILE A 115 1.84 1.56 9.13
C ILE A 115 0.98 2.80 9.41
N PHE A 116 0.30 2.86 10.55
CA PHE A 116 -0.51 4.01 10.96
C PHE A 116 0.34 5.28 11.08
N GLU A 117 1.45 5.22 11.83
CA GLU A 117 2.39 6.35 11.98
C GLU A 117 2.97 6.80 10.63
N CYS A 118 3.28 5.84 9.75
CA CYS A 118 3.72 6.12 8.38
C CYS A 118 2.66 6.90 7.59
N MET A 119 1.39 6.48 7.65
CA MET A 119 0.30 7.18 6.98
C MET A 119 0.10 8.59 7.52
N GLU A 120 0.07 8.73 8.85
CA GLU A 120 -0.05 10.03 9.50
C GLU A 120 1.09 10.97 9.07
N SER A 121 2.32 10.45 9.10
CA SER A 121 3.50 11.19 8.64
C SER A 121 3.37 11.60 7.17
N ALA A 122 2.89 10.71 6.30
CA ALA A 122 2.68 11.02 4.88
C ALA A 122 1.61 12.11 4.69
N PHE A 123 0.48 12.01 5.38
CA PHE A 123 -0.61 12.98 5.28
C PHE A 123 -0.22 14.36 5.79
N ASN A 124 0.58 14.44 6.86
CA ASN A 124 1.12 15.71 7.36
C ASN A 124 2.09 16.39 6.38
N GLN A 125 2.72 15.63 5.48
CA GLN A 125 3.65 16.17 4.49
C GLN A 125 2.98 16.60 3.19
N ARG A 126 1.71 16.25 2.99
CA ARG A 126 0.97 16.64 1.79
C ARG A 126 0.50 18.09 1.87
N ASN A 127 0.61 18.80 0.75
CA ASN A 127 0.01 20.12 0.59
C ASN A 127 -1.52 20.06 0.37
N GLU A 128 -2.00 18.93 -0.15
CA GLU A 128 -3.41 18.70 -0.45
C GLU A 128 -3.87 17.37 0.12
N LYS A 129 -5.15 17.28 0.48
CA LYS A 129 -5.74 16.04 1.00
C LYS A 129 -5.66 14.91 -0.01
N LEU A 130 -5.50 13.69 0.48
CA LEU A 130 -5.65 12.51 -0.36
C LEU A 130 -7.14 12.30 -0.65
N GLN A 131 -7.53 12.36 -1.92
CA GLN A 131 -8.91 12.13 -2.31
C GLN A 131 -9.14 10.63 -2.52
N VAL A 132 -10.01 10.03 -1.70
CA VAL A 132 -10.36 8.61 -1.77
C VAL A 132 -11.87 8.46 -1.68
N LYS A 133 -12.49 7.72 -2.62
CA LYS A 133 -13.94 7.47 -2.60
C LYS A 133 -14.36 6.42 -1.57
N ASN A 134 -13.58 5.35 -1.45
CA ASN A 134 -13.86 4.24 -0.55
C ASN A 134 -12.64 3.88 0.29
N VAL A 135 -12.78 3.84 1.61
CA VAL A 135 -11.74 3.37 2.52
C VAL A 135 -12.20 2.13 3.25
N ARG A 136 -11.26 1.19 3.46
CA ARG A 136 -11.47 0.03 4.32
C ARG A 136 -10.18 -0.24 5.07
N PHE A 137 -10.24 -0.18 6.39
CA PHE A 137 -9.10 -0.46 7.25
C PHE A 137 -9.51 -1.53 8.26
N ASP A 138 -9.11 -2.77 7.99
CA ASP A 138 -9.38 -3.90 8.90
C ASP A 138 -8.27 -4.04 9.97
N ILE A 139 -7.12 -3.39 9.77
CA ILE A 139 -5.94 -3.47 10.65
C ILE A 139 -5.95 -2.42 11.77
N PHE A 140 -6.68 -1.33 11.60
CA PHE A 140 -6.72 -0.21 12.54
C PHE A 140 -7.90 -0.30 13.48
N ASP A 141 -7.72 0.19 14.69
CA ASP A 141 -8.82 0.36 15.62
C ASP A 141 -9.70 1.57 15.23
N PRO A 142 -10.92 1.70 15.79
CA PRO A 142 -11.80 2.81 15.46
C PRO A 142 -11.22 4.21 15.72
N LYS A 143 -10.34 4.37 16.73
CA LYS A 143 -9.72 5.68 17.03
C LYS A 143 -8.72 6.04 15.94
N GLN A 144 -7.84 5.10 15.58
CA GLN A 144 -6.89 5.27 14.47
C GLN A 144 -7.63 5.59 13.16
N VAL A 145 -8.72 4.88 12.85
CA VAL A 145 -9.51 5.17 11.65
C VAL A 145 -10.08 6.60 11.67
N ILE A 146 -10.65 7.04 12.80
CA ILE A 146 -11.19 8.40 12.94
C ILE A 146 -10.09 9.45 12.75
N GLU A 147 -8.90 9.21 13.28
CA GLU A 147 -7.75 10.11 13.14
C GLU A 147 -7.31 10.23 11.67
N LEU A 148 -7.16 9.12 10.95
CA LEU A 148 -6.85 9.14 9.52
C LEU A 148 -7.90 9.89 8.69
N LEU A 149 -9.18 9.72 9.03
CA LEU A 149 -10.26 10.44 8.34
C LEU A 149 -10.24 11.95 8.59
N ARG A 150 -9.72 12.41 9.74
CA ARG A 150 -9.58 13.85 10.02
C ARG A 150 -8.53 14.53 9.16
N PHE A 151 -7.51 13.80 8.70
CA PHE A 151 -6.54 14.34 7.73
C PHE A 151 -7.19 14.68 6.38
N ASN A 152 -8.35 14.11 6.06
CA ASN A 152 -9.17 14.47 4.90
C ASN A 152 -10.15 15.64 5.20
N GLY A 153 -10.08 16.29 6.36
CA GLY A 153 -11.12 17.19 6.88
C GLY A 153 -10.82 18.69 7.04
N LYS A 154 -9.57 19.18 6.97
CA LYS A 154 -9.26 20.63 7.12
C LYS A 154 -9.47 21.50 5.89
#